data_AF-A0A948TYH0-F1
#
_entry.id   AF-A0A948TYH0-F1
#
_cell.length_a   1.000
_cell.length_b   1.000
_cell.length_c   1.000
_cell.angle_alpha   90.00
_cell.angle_beta   90.00
_cell.angle_gamma   90.00
#
_symmetry.space_group_name_H-M   'P 1'
#
loop_
_entity.id
_entity.type
_entity.pdbx_description
1 polymer ?
#
loop_
_entity_poly.entity_id
_entity_poly.type
_entity_poly.pdbx_seq_one_letter_code
_entity_poly.pdbx_strand_id
1 'polypeptide(L)'
;MGRKYSIDKDLAALDELIEEITTDAYGDDEQLWAFRQVIEEDVTLPADGFVIGEPVSVIEIDYSGNTRRGLTAKCRRENGSVHIVAASELTFLEGSVGARYVAAYRRWLGLDPYPGEAQVPARRKHRHKAMDNDIDLNRPVELIALAVKESVVRCRILESDRVLTLRSGGLWDVAPGEIVTVAPRKQWRYANNPYLSGEIVSSRLDVSALGLVPLKLQAMGTWNPEKEYWGEEDEPIEEWAKPIIARGERPAFEMEQVLPG
;
A
#
# COMPACT_ATOMS: atom_id res chain seq x y z
N MET A 1 4.52 -35.33 -8.78
CA MET A 1 3.83 -35.86 -7.58
C MET A 1 4.39 -35.25 -6.28
N GLY A 2 5.71 -35.24 -6.04
CA GLY A 2 6.30 -34.79 -4.77
C GLY A 2 6.19 -33.29 -4.42
N ARG A 3 6.31 -32.38 -5.39
CA ARG A 3 6.27 -30.91 -5.11
C ARG A 3 4.88 -30.42 -4.68
N LYS A 4 3.82 -30.94 -5.30
CA LYS A 4 2.43 -30.61 -4.94
C LYS A 4 2.08 -31.15 -3.55
N TYR A 5 2.47 -32.39 -3.26
CA TYR A 5 2.27 -33.01 -1.95
C TYR A 5 3.01 -32.28 -0.82
N SER A 6 4.21 -31.74 -1.10
CA SER A 6 4.95 -30.90 -0.14
C SER A 6 4.22 -29.59 0.16
N ILE A 7 3.77 -28.89 -0.87
CA ILE A 7 3.03 -27.63 -0.72
C ILE A 7 1.73 -27.87 0.07
N ASP A 8 0.94 -28.89 -0.29
CA ASP A 8 -0.32 -29.19 0.40
C ASP A 8 -0.09 -29.49 1.90
N LYS A 9 1.02 -30.16 2.24
CA LYS A 9 1.40 -30.44 3.63
C LYS A 9 1.83 -29.18 4.37
N ASP A 10 2.59 -28.30 3.73
CA ASP A 10 3.03 -27.03 4.33
C ASP A 10 1.83 -26.10 4.57
N LEU A 11 0.87 -26.06 3.66
CA LEU A 11 -0.36 -25.28 3.83
C LEU A 11 -1.22 -25.81 4.99
N ALA A 12 -1.34 -27.13 5.15
CA ALA A 12 -2.04 -27.73 6.28
C ALA A 12 -1.34 -27.40 7.62
N ALA A 13 -0.01 -27.43 7.66
CA ALA A 13 0.75 -27.05 8.85
C ALA A 13 0.59 -25.56 9.20
N LEU A 14 0.38 -24.69 8.20
CA LEU A 14 0.03 -23.30 8.43
C LEU A 14 -1.41 -23.15 8.95
N ASP A 15 -2.37 -23.93 8.43
CA ASP A 15 -3.75 -23.93 8.95
C ASP A 15 -3.78 -24.33 10.43
N GLU A 16 -3.09 -25.40 10.80
CA GLU A 16 -2.95 -25.85 12.20
C GLU A 16 -2.32 -24.75 13.08
N LEU A 17 -1.29 -24.06 12.59
CA LEU A 17 -0.67 -22.96 13.32
C LEU A 17 -1.63 -21.77 13.47
N ILE A 18 -2.42 -21.46 12.44
CA ILE A 18 -3.42 -20.37 12.51
C ILE A 18 -4.49 -20.73 13.55
N GLU A 19 -4.99 -21.97 13.54
CA GLU A 19 -5.94 -22.45 14.55
C GLU A 19 -5.36 -22.33 15.96
N GLU A 20 -4.10 -22.74 16.17
CA GLU A 20 -3.40 -22.62 17.46
C GLU A 20 -3.31 -21.14 17.91
N ILE A 21 -2.87 -20.25 17.03
CA ILE A 21 -2.74 -18.82 17.35
C ILE A 21 -4.11 -18.21 17.66
N THR A 22 -5.16 -18.62 16.95
CA THR A 22 -6.49 -17.99 17.02
C THR A 22 -7.49 -18.72 17.93
N THR A 23 -7.06 -19.76 18.65
CA THR A 23 -7.96 -20.67 19.41
C THR A 23 -8.88 -19.92 20.38
N ASP A 24 -8.37 -18.90 21.09
CA ASP A 24 -9.13 -18.10 22.08
C ASP A 24 -9.39 -16.66 21.62
N ALA A 25 -9.26 -16.37 20.32
CA ALA A 25 -9.37 -15.03 19.76
C ALA A 25 -10.66 -14.85 18.95
N TYR A 26 -11.58 -14.04 19.47
CA TYR A 26 -12.90 -13.77 18.90
C TYR A 26 -12.87 -12.52 18.01
N GLY A 27 -12.98 -12.74 16.70
CA GLY A 27 -12.99 -11.68 15.70
C GLY A 27 -11.61 -11.11 15.37
N ASP A 28 -11.56 -10.30 14.32
CA ASP A 28 -10.30 -9.88 13.70
C ASP A 28 -9.37 -9.12 14.65
N ASP A 29 -9.91 -8.30 15.56
CA ASP A 29 -9.11 -7.51 16.49
C ASP A 29 -8.33 -8.39 17.48
N GLU A 30 -9.01 -9.34 18.11
CA GLU A 30 -8.39 -10.29 19.04
C GLU A 30 -7.42 -11.22 18.32
N GLN A 31 -7.76 -11.64 17.09
CA GLN A 31 -6.88 -12.50 16.28
C GLN A 31 -5.59 -11.77 15.88
N LEU A 32 -5.68 -10.49 15.52
CA LEU A 32 -4.51 -9.65 15.25
C LEU A 32 -3.64 -9.48 16.50
N TRP A 33 -4.23 -9.31 17.68
CA TRP A 33 -3.48 -9.29 18.94
C TRP A 33 -2.77 -10.62 19.21
N ALA A 34 -3.43 -11.76 18.95
CA ALA A 34 -2.84 -13.08 19.12
C ALA A 34 -1.63 -13.28 18.19
N PHE A 35 -1.74 -12.93 16.91
CA PHE A 35 -0.61 -12.95 15.98
C PHE A 35 0.53 -12.03 16.42
N ARG A 36 0.23 -10.81 16.87
CA ARG A 36 1.23 -9.87 17.41
C ARG A 36 1.99 -10.49 18.59
N GLN A 37 1.27 -11.10 19.52
CA GLN A 37 1.85 -11.69 20.73
C GLN A 37 2.81 -12.85 20.41
N VAL A 38 2.37 -13.84 19.63
CA VAL A 38 3.25 -14.98 19.31
C VAL A 38 4.49 -14.56 18.53
N ILE A 39 4.37 -13.54 17.67
CA ILE A 39 5.51 -12.97 16.96
C ILE A 39 6.48 -12.26 17.92
N GLU A 40 5.96 -11.47 18.86
CA GLU A 40 6.77 -10.77 19.87
C GLU A 40 7.52 -11.75 20.79
N GLU A 41 6.88 -12.87 21.14
CA GLU A 41 7.46 -13.90 22.02
C GLU A 41 8.56 -14.72 21.31
N ASP A 42 8.32 -15.14 20.07
CA ASP A 42 9.17 -16.12 19.40
C ASP A 42 10.19 -15.53 18.40
N VAL A 43 9.94 -14.33 17.87
CA VAL A 43 10.82 -13.69 16.88
C VAL A 43 11.80 -12.77 17.57
N THR A 44 13.08 -13.13 17.56
CA THR A 44 14.14 -12.28 18.10
C THR A 44 14.35 -11.06 17.20
N LEU A 45 13.96 -9.88 17.66
CA LEU A 45 14.18 -8.61 16.99
C LEU A 45 15.33 -7.81 17.66
N PRO A 46 16.13 -7.03 16.90
CA PRO A 46 15.98 -6.81 15.45
C PRO A 46 16.43 -8.01 14.62
N ALA A 47 15.70 -8.28 13.53
CA ALA A 47 15.99 -9.37 12.60
C ALA A 47 16.21 -8.87 11.17
N ASP A 48 17.02 -9.61 10.41
CA ASP A 48 17.21 -9.34 8.99
C ASP A 48 16.00 -9.81 8.19
N GLY A 49 15.53 -8.96 7.29
CA GLY A 49 14.42 -9.28 6.39
C GLY A 49 14.45 -8.43 5.13
N PHE A 50 13.43 -8.62 4.30
CA PHE A 50 13.24 -7.89 3.06
C PHE A 50 11.82 -7.33 3.02
N VAL A 51 11.68 -6.16 2.41
CA VAL A 51 10.39 -5.58 2.02
C VAL A 51 10.48 -5.31 0.53
N ILE A 52 9.60 -5.92 -0.28
CA ILE A 52 9.63 -5.83 -1.75
C ILE A 52 11.02 -6.07 -2.38
N GLY A 53 11.81 -6.96 -1.76
CA GLY A 53 13.18 -7.31 -2.18
C GLY A 53 14.29 -6.36 -1.69
N GLU A 54 13.95 -5.28 -0.97
CA GLU A 54 14.92 -4.37 -0.36
C GLU A 54 15.30 -4.86 1.06
N PRO A 55 16.59 -5.00 1.38
CA PRO A 55 17.02 -5.47 2.69
C PRO A 55 16.71 -4.42 3.77
N VAL A 56 16.17 -4.90 4.89
CA VAL A 56 15.81 -4.11 6.07
C VAL A 56 16.17 -4.86 7.35
N SER A 57 16.40 -4.09 8.42
CA SER A 57 16.40 -4.58 9.79
C SER A 57 15.00 -4.35 10.35
N VAL A 58 14.24 -5.43 10.57
CA VAL A 58 12.93 -5.39 11.23
C VAL A 58 13.18 -5.17 12.71
N ILE A 59 12.67 -4.05 13.24
CA ILE A 59 12.89 -3.62 14.62
C ILE A 59 11.76 -4.09 15.53
N GLU A 60 10.53 -4.08 15.00
CA GLU A 60 9.31 -4.28 15.76
C GLU A 60 8.22 -4.74 14.79
N ILE A 61 7.36 -5.65 15.24
CA ILE A 61 6.09 -5.99 14.60
C ILE A 61 5.01 -5.69 15.63
N ASP A 62 4.02 -4.89 15.24
CA ASP A 62 3.03 -4.37 16.17
C ASP A 62 1.63 -4.27 15.55
N TYR A 63 0.62 -4.24 16.42
CA TYR A 63 -0.77 -4.02 16.08
C TYR A 63 -1.30 -2.75 16.73
N SER A 64 -1.71 -1.77 15.92
CA SER A 64 -2.15 -0.46 16.43
C SER A 64 -3.62 -0.40 16.88
N GLY A 65 -4.32 -1.54 16.99
CA GLY A 65 -5.77 -1.58 17.24
C GLY A 65 -6.63 -1.15 16.04
N ASN A 66 -6.09 -1.20 14.82
CA ASN A 66 -6.83 -0.87 13.60
C ASN A 66 -6.88 -2.10 12.68
N THR A 67 -8.01 -2.81 12.70
CA THR A 67 -8.22 -4.04 11.94
C THR A 67 -7.98 -3.88 10.44
N ARG A 68 -8.32 -2.72 9.86
CA ARG A 68 -8.09 -2.43 8.44
C ARG A 68 -6.61 -2.33 8.07
N ARG A 69 -5.77 -1.92 9.03
CA ARG A 69 -4.33 -1.81 8.83
C ARG A 69 -3.62 -3.15 9.08
N GLY A 70 -4.19 -3.99 9.95
CA GLY A 70 -3.57 -5.23 10.39
C GLY A 70 -2.24 -5.00 11.12
N LEU A 71 -1.41 -6.04 11.16
CA LEU A 71 -0.06 -5.97 11.70
C LEU A 71 0.85 -5.08 10.85
N THR A 72 1.66 -4.29 11.52
CA THR A 72 2.67 -3.41 10.91
C THR A 72 4.06 -3.77 11.38
N ALA A 73 5.06 -3.49 10.55
CA ALA A 73 6.45 -3.69 10.88
C ALA A 73 7.23 -2.37 10.80
N LYS A 74 7.99 -2.08 11.85
CA LYS A 74 8.94 -0.98 11.86
C LYS A 74 10.28 -1.47 11.32
N CYS A 75 10.65 -0.96 10.15
CA CYS A 75 11.83 -1.42 9.43
C CYS A 75 12.86 -0.29 9.28
N ARG A 76 14.13 -0.60 9.56
CA ARG A 76 15.26 0.30 9.31
C ARG A 76 16.04 -0.15 8.10
N ARG A 77 16.24 0.76 7.16
CA ARG A 77 17.09 0.55 5.98
C ARG A 77 18.56 0.71 6.34
N GLU A 78 19.45 0.22 5.48
CA GLU A 78 20.91 0.37 5.59
C GLU A 78 21.35 1.84 5.79
N ASN A 79 20.64 2.78 5.16
CA ASN A 79 20.90 4.22 5.30
C ASN A 79 20.41 4.84 6.63
N GLY A 80 19.91 4.03 7.57
CA GLY A 80 19.41 4.44 8.89
C GLY A 80 17.97 4.97 8.91
N SER A 81 17.34 5.19 7.75
CA SER A 81 15.94 5.64 7.71
C SER A 81 14.98 4.55 8.20
N VAL A 82 13.98 4.95 8.99
CA VAL A 82 12.97 4.06 9.59
C VAL A 82 11.62 4.31 8.91
N HIS A 83 10.95 3.22 8.53
CA HIS A 83 9.65 3.23 7.88
C HIS A 83 8.73 2.21 8.54
N ILE A 84 7.42 2.45 8.48
CA ILE A 84 6.41 1.48 8.90
C ILE A 84 5.77 0.92 7.63
N VAL A 85 5.72 -0.41 7.53
CA VAL A 85 5.15 -1.15 6.39
C VAL A 85 4.16 -2.20 6.91
N ALA A 86 3.30 -2.78 6.06
CA ALA A 86 2.49 -3.91 6.51
C ALA A 86 3.39 -5.12 6.81
N ALA A 87 3.08 -5.86 7.89
CA ALA A 87 3.84 -7.06 8.23
C ALA A 87 3.68 -8.17 7.17
N SER A 88 2.58 -8.14 6.40
CA SER A 88 2.37 -9.02 5.25
C SER A 88 3.43 -8.81 4.17
N GLU A 89 4.00 -7.61 3.99
CA GLU A 89 5.04 -7.34 2.98
C GLU A 89 6.45 -7.76 3.42
N LEU A 90 6.60 -8.27 4.64
CA LEU A 90 7.87 -8.78 5.12
C LEU A 90 8.19 -10.13 4.49
N THR A 91 9.48 -10.33 4.20
CA THR A 91 10.05 -11.64 3.90
C THR A 91 11.26 -11.84 4.79
N PHE A 92 11.19 -12.81 5.69
CA PHE A 92 12.34 -13.27 6.47
C PHE A 92 13.11 -14.36 5.72
N LEU A 93 14.30 -14.71 6.21
CA LEU A 93 15.05 -15.85 5.69
C LEU A 93 14.21 -17.14 5.77
N GLU A 94 14.21 -17.92 4.69
CA GLU A 94 13.49 -19.19 4.61
C GLU A 94 13.88 -20.12 5.77
N GLY A 95 12.89 -20.74 6.40
CA GLY A 95 13.07 -21.60 7.57
C GLY A 95 13.23 -20.88 8.91
N SER A 96 13.26 -19.54 8.93
CA SER A 96 13.22 -18.79 10.20
C SER A 96 11.82 -18.83 10.86
N VAL A 97 11.78 -18.64 12.17
CA VAL A 97 10.54 -18.54 12.94
C VAL A 97 9.68 -17.37 12.45
N GLY A 98 10.31 -16.22 12.16
CA GLY A 98 9.64 -15.07 11.56
C GLY A 98 9.01 -15.37 10.19
N ALA A 99 9.68 -16.16 9.34
CA ALA A 99 9.11 -16.57 8.05
C ALA A 99 7.86 -17.45 8.24
N ARG A 100 7.86 -18.35 9.23
CA ARG A 100 6.71 -19.20 9.55
C ARG A 100 5.50 -18.37 10.01
N TYR A 101 5.70 -17.44 10.94
CA TYR A 101 4.60 -16.60 11.44
C TYR A 101 4.08 -15.61 10.40
N VAL A 102 4.95 -14.99 9.60
CA VAL A 102 4.50 -14.12 8.50
C VAL A 102 3.74 -14.93 7.44
N ALA A 103 4.16 -16.16 7.13
CA ALA A 103 3.42 -17.03 6.21
C ALA A 103 2.02 -17.39 6.76
N ALA A 104 1.92 -17.73 8.05
CA ALA A 104 0.64 -17.98 8.72
C ALA A 104 -0.26 -16.74 8.69
N TYR A 105 0.30 -15.56 9.01
CA TYR A 105 -0.43 -14.29 8.98
C TYR A 105 -0.93 -13.95 7.57
N ARG A 106 -0.07 -14.09 6.54
CA ARG A 106 -0.45 -13.89 5.13
C ARG A 106 -1.56 -14.86 4.71
N ARG A 107 -1.47 -16.12 5.13
CA ARG A 107 -2.50 -17.14 4.85
C ARG A 107 -3.83 -16.81 5.51
N TRP A 108 -3.81 -16.37 6.77
CA TRP A 108 -5.00 -15.92 7.50
C TRP A 108 -5.69 -14.74 6.80
N LEU A 109 -4.88 -13.83 6.23
CA LEU A 109 -5.35 -12.74 5.37
C LEU A 109 -5.85 -13.18 3.97
N GLY A 110 -5.79 -14.46 3.63
CA GLY A 110 -6.14 -14.98 2.31
C GLY A 110 -5.11 -14.67 1.21
N LEU A 111 -3.89 -14.28 1.58
CA LEU A 111 -2.77 -14.02 0.67
C LEU A 111 -1.96 -15.29 0.42
N ASP A 112 -1.14 -15.26 -0.65
CA ASP A 112 -0.10 -16.29 -0.88
C ASP A 112 0.88 -16.31 0.32
N PRO A 113 1.00 -17.42 1.07
CA PRO A 113 1.88 -17.50 2.25
C PRO A 113 3.36 -17.31 1.91
N TYR A 114 3.76 -17.71 0.70
CA TYR A 114 5.13 -17.62 0.23
C TYR A 114 5.13 -16.88 -1.11
N PRO A 115 5.00 -15.54 -1.10
CA PRO A 115 5.02 -14.77 -2.33
C PRO A 115 6.35 -15.08 -3.02
N GLY A 116 6.28 -15.89 -4.08
CA GLY A 116 7.45 -16.49 -4.68
C GLY A 116 8.49 -15.42 -4.95
N GLU A 117 9.76 -15.67 -4.57
CA GLU A 117 10.87 -14.73 -4.69
C GLU A 117 10.67 -13.89 -5.95
N ALA A 118 10.21 -12.64 -5.80
CA ALA A 118 10.28 -11.69 -6.87
C ALA A 118 11.77 -11.56 -7.11
N GLN A 119 12.29 -12.32 -8.09
CA GLN A 119 13.71 -12.53 -8.37
C GLN A 119 14.46 -11.30 -7.93
N VAL A 120 15.23 -11.39 -6.84
CA VAL A 120 16.01 -10.27 -6.33
C VAL A 120 16.80 -9.77 -7.53
N PRO A 121 16.42 -8.63 -8.15
CA PRO A 121 17.10 -8.21 -9.35
C PRO A 121 18.39 -7.65 -8.82
N ALA A 122 19.45 -8.46 -8.96
CA ALA A 122 20.80 -8.20 -8.51
C ALA A 122 21.08 -6.70 -8.49
N ARG A 123 21.18 -6.10 -7.29
CA ARG A 123 21.41 -4.66 -7.07
C ARG A 123 20.82 -3.81 -8.21
N ARG A 124 19.53 -3.46 -8.18
CA ARG A 124 18.97 -2.45 -9.08
C ARG A 124 19.70 -1.11 -8.86
N LYS A 125 20.86 -0.93 -9.47
CA LYS A 125 21.58 0.34 -9.59
C LYS A 125 20.61 1.33 -10.24
N HIS A 126 20.00 2.20 -9.45
CA HIS A 126 19.40 3.47 -9.90
C HIS A 126 18.39 3.45 -11.06
N ARG A 127 17.93 2.30 -11.57
CA ARG A 127 17.13 2.19 -12.80
C ARG A 127 15.79 2.93 -12.76
N HIS A 128 15.33 3.29 -11.57
CA HIS A 128 14.08 4.01 -11.36
C HIS A 128 14.24 5.53 -11.32
N LYS A 129 15.44 6.13 -11.32
CA LYS A 129 15.55 7.60 -11.29
C LYS A 129 15.57 8.18 -12.70
N ALA A 130 14.94 9.33 -12.90
CA ALA A 130 15.10 10.11 -14.11
C ALA A 130 16.57 10.52 -14.34
N MET A 131 16.96 10.48 -15.60
CA MET A 131 18.21 10.91 -16.18
C MET A 131 17.98 12.23 -16.90
N ASP A 132 19.06 12.98 -17.12
CA ASP A 132 18.97 14.35 -17.63
C ASP A 132 18.39 14.44 -19.06
N ASN A 133 18.34 13.33 -19.79
CA ASN A 133 17.76 13.23 -21.13
C ASN A 133 16.31 12.71 -21.16
N ASP A 134 15.71 12.39 -20.01
CA ASP A 134 14.31 11.93 -19.95
C ASP A 134 13.30 13.06 -20.09
N ILE A 135 13.74 14.30 -19.86
CA ILE A 135 12.88 15.47 -19.88
C ILE A 135 13.44 16.45 -20.90
N ASP A 136 12.63 16.74 -21.91
CA ASP A 136 12.86 17.86 -22.80
C ASP A 136 12.21 19.11 -22.19
N LEU A 137 13.04 20.06 -21.76
CA LEU A 137 12.58 21.29 -21.11
C LEU A 137 11.81 22.24 -22.07
N ASN A 138 11.75 21.95 -23.37
CA ASN A 138 11.06 22.80 -24.34
C ASN A 138 9.59 22.41 -24.55
N ARG A 139 9.14 21.31 -23.94
CA ARG A 139 7.76 20.83 -24.06
C ARG A 139 7.16 20.51 -22.70
N PRO A 140 5.84 20.62 -22.54
CA PRO A 140 5.18 20.10 -21.34
C PRO A 140 5.48 18.63 -21.12
N VAL A 141 5.61 18.23 -19.87
CA VAL A 141 5.84 16.84 -19.45
C VAL A 141 4.69 16.38 -18.57
N GLU A 142 4.21 15.17 -18.83
CA GLU A 142 3.19 14.52 -18.01
C GLU A 142 3.83 13.65 -16.94
N LEU A 143 3.43 13.89 -15.70
CA LEU A 143 3.98 13.26 -14.51
C LEU A 143 2.84 12.71 -13.67
N ILE A 144 2.98 11.50 -13.16
CA ILE A 144 2.07 10.90 -12.19
C ILE A 144 2.50 11.32 -10.79
N ALA A 145 1.62 11.97 -10.04
CA ALA A 145 1.85 12.32 -8.64
C ALA A 145 1.79 11.05 -7.77
N LEU A 146 2.91 10.66 -7.17
CA LEU A 146 2.98 9.49 -6.28
C LEU A 146 2.81 9.88 -4.82
N ALA A 147 3.39 11.00 -4.42
CA ALA A 147 3.28 11.53 -3.07
C ALA A 147 3.39 13.05 -3.11
N VAL A 148 2.39 13.73 -2.55
CA VAL A 148 2.32 15.20 -2.48
C VAL A 148 2.72 15.62 -1.06
N LYS A 149 3.73 16.49 -0.98
CA LYS A 149 4.12 17.20 0.25
C LYS A 149 3.92 18.69 0.03
N GLU A 150 4.01 19.47 1.10
CA GLU A 150 3.74 20.92 1.12
C GLU A 150 4.36 21.72 -0.05
N SER A 151 5.59 21.41 -0.46
CA SER A 151 6.28 22.14 -1.55
C SER A 151 6.92 21.25 -2.61
N VAL A 152 6.74 19.93 -2.52
CA VAL A 152 7.34 18.97 -3.44
C VAL A 152 6.38 17.83 -3.73
N VAL A 153 6.39 17.36 -4.97
CA VAL A 153 5.68 16.15 -5.38
C VAL A 153 6.71 15.14 -5.84
N ARG A 154 6.66 13.92 -5.29
CA ARG A 154 7.38 12.80 -5.87
C ARG A 154 6.55 12.30 -7.05
N CYS A 155 7.15 12.30 -8.23
CA CYS A 155 6.47 11.92 -9.45
C CYS A 155 7.13 10.75 -10.16
N ARG A 156 6.36 10.09 -11.01
CA ARG A 156 6.83 9.19 -12.08
C ARG A 156 6.52 9.83 -13.43
N ILE A 157 7.40 9.74 -14.41
CA ILE A 157 7.11 10.21 -15.77
C ILE A 157 6.04 9.29 -16.37
N LEU A 158 4.96 9.82 -16.99
CA LEU A 158 3.83 8.99 -17.42
C LEU A 158 4.24 7.82 -18.33
N GLU A 159 5.06 8.10 -19.35
CA GLU A 159 5.52 7.14 -20.37
C GLU A 159 6.65 6.21 -19.88
N SER A 160 7.02 6.25 -18.60
CA SER A 160 8.22 5.61 -18.08
C SER A 160 8.09 5.19 -16.60
N ASP A 161 8.96 4.29 -16.14
CA ASP A 161 9.05 3.94 -14.72
C ASP A 161 10.00 4.86 -13.93
N ARG A 162 10.49 5.93 -14.57
CA ARG A 162 11.46 6.82 -13.97
C ARG A 162 10.81 7.88 -13.09
N VAL A 163 11.34 8.01 -11.88
CA VAL A 163 10.88 8.91 -10.83
C VAL A 163 11.77 10.14 -10.68
N LEU A 164 11.12 11.24 -10.31
CA LEU A 164 11.76 12.52 -10.02
C LEU A 164 11.01 13.26 -8.91
N THR A 165 11.61 14.34 -8.41
CA THR A 165 10.95 15.25 -7.48
C THR A 165 10.57 16.53 -8.20
N LEU A 166 9.28 16.81 -8.34
CA LEU A 166 8.76 18.07 -8.84
C LEU A 166 8.73 19.11 -7.71
N ARG A 167 9.21 20.31 -7.99
CA ARG A 167 9.01 21.50 -7.16
C ARG A 167 8.21 22.52 -7.97
N SER A 168 6.97 22.72 -7.58
CA SER A 168 6.05 23.69 -8.22
C SER A 168 5.33 24.50 -7.13
N GLY A 169 4.83 25.68 -7.49
CA GLY A 169 3.76 26.33 -6.73
C GLY A 169 2.41 25.66 -7.04
N GLY A 170 1.38 25.95 -6.22
CA GLY A 170 0.01 25.48 -6.48
C GLY A 170 -0.22 23.98 -6.26
N LEU A 171 0.52 23.33 -5.36
CA LEU A 171 0.37 21.90 -5.10
C LEU A 171 -0.89 21.50 -4.31
N TRP A 172 -1.66 22.48 -3.82
CA TRP A 172 -2.88 22.25 -3.03
C TRP A 172 -3.98 21.54 -3.82
N ASP A 173 -4.00 21.70 -5.13
CA ASP A 173 -4.99 21.11 -6.03
C ASP A 173 -4.52 19.78 -6.66
N VAL A 174 -3.36 19.27 -6.24
CA VAL A 174 -2.81 17.99 -6.74
C VAL A 174 -3.01 16.90 -5.72
N ALA A 175 -3.60 15.78 -6.15
CA ALA A 175 -3.74 14.59 -5.35
C ALA A 175 -2.79 13.46 -5.82
N PRO A 176 -2.30 12.61 -4.91
CA PRO A 176 -1.67 11.34 -5.31
C PRO A 176 -2.59 10.53 -6.23
N GLY A 177 -2.02 9.98 -7.30
CA GLY A 177 -2.76 9.27 -8.35
C GLY A 177 -3.13 10.12 -9.57
N GLU A 178 -3.01 11.45 -9.50
CA GLU A 178 -3.27 12.30 -10.66
C GLU A 178 -2.09 12.35 -11.64
N ILE A 179 -2.42 12.58 -12.91
CA ILE A 179 -1.49 12.99 -13.94
C ILE A 179 -1.45 14.51 -13.96
N VAL A 180 -0.30 15.09 -13.64
CA VAL A 180 -0.02 16.52 -13.73
C VAL A 180 0.78 16.82 -14.99
N THR A 181 0.29 17.78 -15.78
CA THR A 181 1.01 18.33 -16.93
C THR A 181 1.80 19.53 -16.46
N VAL A 182 3.12 19.47 -16.58
CA VAL A 182 4.04 20.50 -16.10
C VAL A 182 4.71 21.18 -17.26
N ALA A 183 4.71 22.51 -17.28
CA ALA A 183 5.60 23.32 -18.11
C ALA A 183 6.97 23.42 -17.41
N PRO A 184 7.99 22.66 -17.86
CA PRO A 184 9.26 22.58 -17.14
C PRO A 184 10.04 23.89 -17.27
N ARG A 185 10.74 24.27 -16.19
CA ARG A 185 11.62 25.45 -16.14
C ARG A 185 13.07 25.06 -16.00
N LYS A 186 13.37 24.15 -15.08
CA LYS A 186 14.75 23.73 -14.79
C LYS A 186 14.77 22.30 -14.28
N GLN A 187 15.76 21.53 -14.73
CA GLN A 187 16.13 20.26 -14.10
C GLN A 187 17.49 20.38 -13.39
N TRP A 188 17.65 19.66 -12.28
CA TRP A 188 18.94 19.55 -11.58
C TRP A 188 19.00 18.27 -10.75
N ARG A 189 20.18 17.95 -10.22
CA ARG A 189 20.34 16.84 -9.27
C ARG A 189 20.73 17.38 -7.90
N TYR A 190 20.11 16.86 -6.85
CA TYR A 190 20.49 17.14 -5.46
C TYR A 190 20.58 15.82 -4.68
N ALA A 191 21.72 15.56 -4.03
CA ALA A 191 22.01 14.28 -3.37
C ALA A 191 21.69 13.05 -4.26
N ASN A 192 22.05 13.15 -5.55
CA ASN A 192 21.77 12.15 -6.58
C ASN A 192 20.26 11.84 -6.82
N ASN A 193 19.36 12.75 -6.45
CA ASN A 193 17.94 12.71 -6.81
C ASN A 193 17.68 13.72 -7.95
N PRO A 194 16.98 13.32 -9.02
CA PRO A 194 16.60 14.24 -10.09
C PRO A 194 15.43 15.11 -9.62
N TYR A 195 15.58 16.40 -9.81
CA TYR A 195 14.58 17.42 -9.52
C TYR A 195 14.17 18.10 -10.80
N LEU A 196 12.89 18.43 -10.87
CA LEU A 196 12.30 19.30 -11.88
C LEU A 196 11.61 20.45 -11.17
N SER A 197 11.83 21.67 -11.64
CA SER A 197 10.93 22.78 -11.35
C SER A 197 10.13 23.12 -12.59
N GLY A 198 8.91 23.57 -12.37
CA GLY A 198 7.99 23.92 -13.43
C GLY A 198 6.71 24.48 -12.86
N GLU A 199 5.81 24.83 -13.75
CA GLU A 199 4.45 25.25 -13.41
C GLU A 199 3.49 24.16 -13.83
N ILE A 200 2.57 23.81 -12.94
CA ILE A 200 1.50 22.85 -13.27
C ILE A 200 0.47 23.59 -14.12
N VAL A 201 0.29 23.11 -15.35
CA VAL A 201 -0.65 23.68 -16.31
C VAL A 201 -2.03 23.07 -16.14
N SER A 202 -2.08 21.77 -15.80
CA SER A 202 -3.31 21.03 -15.55
C SER A 202 -3.05 19.78 -14.72
N SER A 203 -4.07 19.29 -14.02
CA SER A 203 -4.13 17.96 -13.41
C SER A 203 -5.35 17.21 -13.93
N ARG A 204 -5.26 15.88 -14.00
CA ARG A 204 -6.40 15.00 -14.28
C ARG A 204 -6.23 13.64 -13.62
N LEU A 205 -7.35 12.97 -13.36
CA LEU A 205 -7.39 11.53 -13.11
C LEU A 205 -7.67 10.80 -14.43
N ASP A 206 -6.81 9.87 -14.81
CA ASP A 206 -6.97 9.05 -16.02
C ASP A 206 -6.53 7.61 -15.73
N VAL A 207 -7.49 6.78 -15.31
CA VAL A 207 -7.24 5.40 -14.89
C VAL A 207 -6.61 4.57 -16.02
N SER A 208 -7.00 4.84 -17.26
CA SER A 208 -6.49 4.10 -18.43
C SER A 208 -5.04 4.45 -18.72
N ALA A 209 -4.69 5.74 -18.70
CA ALA A 209 -3.31 6.18 -18.90
C ALA A 209 -2.36 5.73 -17.77
N LEU A 210 -2.89 5.52 -16.56
CA LEU A 210 -2.13 4.96 -15.45
C LEU A 210 -1.90 3.44 -15.56
N GLY A 211 -2.58 2.76 -16.50
CA GLY A 211 -2.51 1.31 -16.65
C GLY A 211 -3.06 0.54 -15.44
N LEU A 212 -3.98 1.16 -14.69
CA LEU A 212 -4.56 0.55 -13.49
C LEU A 212 -5.77 -0.30 -13.87
N VAL A 213 -5.88 -1.46 -13.21
CA VAL A 213 -7.10 -2.27 -13.25
C VAL A 213 -8.00 -1.80 -12.11
N PRO A 214 -9.21 -1.29 -12.40
CA PRO A 214 -10.15 -0.91 -11.35
C PRO A 214 -10.49 -2.10 -10.45
N LEU A 215 -10.71 -1.81 -9.17
CA LEU A 215 -11.23 -2.80 -8.22
C LEU A 215 -12.58 -3.33 -8.70
N LYS A 216 -12.81 -4.63 -8.51
CA LYS A 216 -14.11 -5.22 -8.85
C LYS A 216 -15.19 -4.59 -7.98
N LEU A 217 -16.38 -4.39 -8.58
CA LEU A 217 -17.57 -3.95 -7.88
C LEU A 217 -18.51 -5.14 -7.68
N GLN A 218 -18.85 -5.43 -6.44
CA GLN A 218 -19.87 -6.40 -6.07
C GLN A 218 -21.20 -5.67 -5.85
N ALA A 219 -22.27 -6.11 -6.48
CA ALA A 219 -23.58 -5.48 -6.31
C ALA A 219 -24.17 -5.83 -4.93
N MET A 220 -24.56 -4.80 -4.18
CA MET A 220 -25.14 -4.91 -2.83
C MET A 220 -26.66 -4.65 -2.83
N GLY A 221 -27.27 -4.57 -4.02
CA GLY A 221 -28.70 -4.26 -4.18
C GLY A 221 -28.97 -2.77 -4.23
N THR A 222 -30.07 -2.34 -3.63
CA THR A 222 -30.53 -0.94 -3.63
C THR A 222 -30.35 -0.34 -2.25
N TRP A 223 -29.58 0.75 -2.15
CA TRP A 223 -29.44 1.54 -0.93
C TRP A 223 -30.52 2.62 -0.87
N ASN A 224 -31.24 2.68 0.25
CA ASN A 224 -32.22 3.73 0.52
C ASN A 224 -31.67 4.72 1.57
N PRO A 225 -31.28 5.94 1.17
CA PRO A 225 -30.64 6.89 2.07
C PRO A 225 -31.55 7.41 3.20
N GLU A 226 -32.88 7.33 3.04
CA GLU A 226 -33.84 7.77 4.06
C GLU A 226 -33.97 6.73 5.17
N LYS A 227 -33.93 5.45 4.82
CA LYS A 227 -34.07 4.33 5.76
C LYS A 227 -32.75 3.93 6.42
N GLU A 228 -31.64 4.14 5.72
CA GLU A 228 -30.30 3.71 6.11
C GLU A 228 -29.40 4.91 6.44
N TYR A 229 -29.98 5.99 6.98
CA TYR A 229 -29.22 7.11 7.51
C TYR A 229 -28.56 6.73 8.84
N TRP A 230 -27.31 7.11 9.03
CA TRP A 230 -26.44 6.66 10.12
C TRP A 230 -26.54 7.53 11.39
N GLY A 231 -27.39 8.56 11.38
CA GLY A 231 -27.66 9.40 12.55
C GLY A 231 -28.64 8.74 13.52
N GLU A 232 -28.76 9.28 14.73
CA GLU A 232 -29.76 8.81 15.68
C GLU A 232 -31.19 9.19 15.23
N GLU A 233 -32.20 8.38 15.57
CA GLU A 233 -33.60 8.58 15.12
C GLU A 233 -34.16 9.96 15.47
N ASP A 234 -33.72 10.53 16.59
CA ASP A 234 -34.17 11.84 17.10
C ASP A 234 -33.28 13.01 16.68
N GLU A 235 -32.15 12.75 15.99
CA GLU A 235 -31.27 13.80 15.51
C GLU A 235 -31.75 14.35 14.17
N PRO A 236 -31.75 15.69 14.00
CA PRO A 236 -32.10 16.28 12.72
C PRO A 236 -31.08 15.89 11.65
N ILE A 237 -31.59 15.50 10.48
CA ILE A 237 -30.77 15.23 9.30
C ILE A 237 -29.87 16.44 9.01
N GLU A 238 -28.57 16.20 8.92
CA GLU A 238 -27.59 17.24 8.62
C GLU A 238 -27.81 17.85 7.22
N GLU A 239 -27.51 19.13 7.05
CA GLU A 239 -27.76 19.86 5.80
C GLU A 239 -27.09 19.22 4.57
N TRP A 240 -25.92 18.58 4.74
CA TRP A 240 -25.24 17.88 3.65
C TRP A 240 -25.93 16.57 3.25
N ALA A 241 -26.66 15.93 4.17
CA ALA A 241 -27.33 14.65 3.95
C ALA A 241 -28.71 14.82 3.28
N LYS A 242 -29.41 15.94 3.55
CA LYS A 242 -30.70 16.27 2.91
C LYS A 242 -30.71 16.14 1.38
N PRO A 243 -29.74 16.71 0.62
CA PRO A 243 -29.72 16.55 -0.83
C PRO A 243 -29.39 15.12 -1.27
N ILE A 244 -28.69 14.33 -0.45
CA ILE A 244 -28.42 12.91 -0.72
C ILE A 244 -29.70 12.11 -0.57
N ILE A 245 -30.47 12.34 0.51
CA ILE A 245 -31.75 11.68 0.78
C ILE A 245 -32.79 12.04 -0.28
N ALA A 246 -32.89 13.32 -0.64
CA ALA A 246 -33.85 13.81 -1.65
C ALA A 246 -33.66 13.18 -3.05
N ARG A 247 -32.46 12.67 -3.37
CA ARG A 247 -32.19 11.94 -4.62
C ARG A 247 -32.73 10.52 -4.63
N GLY A 248 -33.14 9.98 -3.48
CA GLY A 248 -33.80 8.69 -3.36
C GLY A 248 -32.89 7.47 -3.49
N GLU A 249 -33.52 6.35 -3.79
CA GLU A 249 -32.91 5.03 -3.87
C GLU A 249 -31.89 4.93 -5.02
N ARG A 250 -30.81 4.18 -4.79
CA ARG A 250 -29.76 3.98 -5.80
C ARG A 250 -29.06 2.63 -5.65
N PRO A 251 -28.47 2.09 -6.72
CA PRO A 251 -27.67 0.89 -6.62
C PRO A 251 -26.51 1.06 -5.65
N ALA A 252 -26.29 0.04 -4.82
CA ALA A 252 -25.20 -0.06 -3.88
C ALA A 252 -24.16 -1.04 -4.41
N PHE A 253 -22.88 -0.73 -4.21
CA PHE A 253 -21.77 -1.60 -4.59
C PHE A 253 -20.73 -1.64 -3.48
N GLU A 254 -20.14 -2.82 -3.28
CA GLU A 254 -18.94 -3.00 -2.49
C GLU A 254 -17.73 -3.11 -3.43
N MET A 255 -16.67 -2.36 -3.13
CA MET A 255 -15.39 -2.49 -3.84
C MET A 255 -14.62 -3.70 -3.31
N GLU A 256 -13.93 -4.41 -4.20
CA GLU A 256 -12.97 -5.45 -3.84
C GLU A 256 -12.02 -4.94 -2.76
N GLN A 257 -11.99 -5.64 -1.62
CA GLN A 257 -11.13 -5.29 -0.50
C GLN A 257 -9.68 -5.57 -0.89
N VAL A 258 -8.83 -4.55 -0.78
CA VAL A 258 -7.39 -4.67 -0.93
C VAL A 258 -6.76 -4.45 0.42
N LEU A 259 -6.04 -5.44 0.91
CA LEU A 259 -5.25 -5.30 2.12
C LEU A 259 -4.13 -4.29 1.88
N PRO A 260 -3.95 -3.30 2.77
CA PRO A 260 -2.82 -2.38 2.64
C PRO A 260 -1.50 -3.16 2.75
N GLY A 261 -0.61 -2.95 1.77
CA GLY A 261 0.81 -3.33 1.85
C GLY A 261 1.63 -2.32 2.65
#